data_AF-T1GK52-F1
#
_entry.id   AF-T1GK52-F1
#
_cell.length_a   1.000
_cell.length_b   1.000
_cell.length_c   1.000
_cell.angle_alpha   90.00
_cell.angle_beta   90.00
_cell.angle_gamma   90.00
#
_symmetry.space_group_name_H-M   'P 1'
#
loop_
_entity.id
_entity.type
_entity.pdbx_description
1 polymer ?
#
loop_
_entity_poly.entity_id
_entity_poly.type
_entity_poly.pdbx_seq_one_letter_code
_entity_poly.pdbx_strand_id
1 'polypeptide(L)'
;EYYVIREYLVPGWLISVQFFVTIAFVLGIIALGILSLVIIRLPLKAVLQYEWIFIKSAFICIAISSVFMFLGVVIFGSCAYRRDWLMYPKFNVLSWSYALAVVSFMVLGLAALVLHRESKNAYEIRGEAKNLVMQMEMQEPGFQHSRHHHKMIMESCCSTGFGAIDGLKIHISKNQGELS
;
A
#
# COMPACT_ATOMS: atom_id res chain seq x y z
N GLU A 1 44.51 8.70 -32.44
CA GLU A 1 45.43 7.75 -31.78
C GLU A 1 44.98 7.24 -30.39
N TYR A 2 44.32 8.05 -29.54
CA TYR A 2 43.89 7.59 -28.19
C TYR A 2 42.62 6.71 -28.13
N TYR A 3 41.77 6.71 -29.17
CA TYR A 3 40.52 5.93 -29.17
C TYR A 3 40.76 4.41 -29.25
N VAL A 4 41.77 4.00 -30.03
CA VAL A 4 42.14 2.59 -30.22
C VAL A 4 42.57 1.93 -28.91
N ILE A 5 43.21 2.69 -28.01
CA ILE A 5 43.68 2.19 -26.72
C ILE A 5 42.51 2.04 -25.72
N ARG A 6 41.50 2.92 -25.81
CA ARG A 6 40.35 2.93 -24.88
C ARG A 6 39.46 1.69 -25.03
N GLU A 7 39.30 1.20 -26.25
CA GLU A 7 38.52 0.00 -26.57
C GLU A 7 39.18 -1.28 -26.03
N TYR A 8 40.51 -1.31 -25.94
CA TYR A 8 41.24 -2.41 -25.29
C TYR A 8 41.22 -2.31 -23.76
N LEU A 9 41.23 -1.09 -23.18
CA LEU A 9 41.18 -0.91 -21.72
C LEU A 9 39.81 -1.22 -21.11
N VAL A 10 38.71 -0.95 -21.83
CA VAL A 10 37.35 -1.19 -21.33
C VAL A 10 36.64 -2.23 -22.21
N PRO A 11 36.80 -3.51 -21.92
CA PRO A 11 36.19 -4.57 -22.68
C PRO A 11 34.66 -4.52 -22.49
N GLY A 12 33.91 -4.84 -23.53
CA GLY A 12 32.43 -4.70 -23.53
C GLY A 12 31.73 -5.41 -22.37
N TRP A 13 32.28 -6.53 -21.87
CA TRP A 13 31.71 -7.25 -20.73
C TRP A 13 31.80 -6.47 -19.41
N LEU A 14 32.83 -5.62 -19.21
CA LEU A 14 32.93 -4.77 -18.02
C LEU A 14 31.88 -3.65 -18.05
N ILE A 15 31.55 -3.15 -19.24
CA ILE A 15 30.46 -2.18 -19.42
C ILE A 15 29.12 -2.83 -19.07
N SER A 16 28.90 -4.08 -19.48
CA SER A 16 27.70 -4.84 -19.13
C SER A 16 27.56 -5.05 -17.62
N VAL A 17 28.62 -5.46 -16.92
CA VAL A 17 28.62 -5.60 -15.45
C VAL A 17 28.26 -4.27 -14.78
N GLN A 18 28.93 -3.19 -15.20
CA GLN A 18 28.67 -1.86 -14.66
C GLN A 18 27.21 -1.46 -14.86
N PHE A 19 26.65 -1.68 -16.05
CA PHE A 19 25.26 -1.37 -16.37
C PHE A 19 24.27 -2.12 -15.47
N PHE A 20 24.48 -3.42 -15.25
CA PHE A 20 23.60 -4.19 -14.37
C PHE A 20 23.69 -3.76 -12.91
N VAL A 21 24.91 -3.50 -12.42
CA VAL A 21 25.13 -3.05 -11.04
C VAL A 21 24.55 -1.65 -10.82
N THR A 22 24.68 -0.73 -11.77
CA THR A 22 24.11 0.62 -11.64
C THR A 22 22.59 0.60 -11.67
N ILE A 23 21.97 -0.20 -12.54
CA ILE A 23 20.51 -0.37 -12.53
C ILE A 23 20.04 -0.96 -11.21
N ALA A 24 20.70 -2.01 -10.72
CA ALA A 24 20.38 -2.60 -9.42
C ALA A 24 20.48 -1.56 -8.30
N PHE A 25 21.53 -0.75 -8.29
CA PHE A 25 21.75 0.31 -7.30
C PHE A 25 20.69 1.41 -7.35
N VAL A 26 20.36 1.91 -8.54
CA VAL A 26 19.33 2.95 -8.74
C VAL A 26 17.96 2.43 -8.30
N LEU A 27 17.59 1.21 -8.69
CA LEU A 27 16.35 0.57 -8.24
C LEU A 27 16.31 0.39 -6.71
N GLY A 28 17.45 0.06 -6.11
CA GLY A 28 17.61 -0.02 -4.66
C GLY A 28 17.37 1.31 -3.95
N ILE A 29 17.95 2.41 -4.46
CA ILE A 29 17.71 3.76 -3.90
C ILE A 29 16.24 4.15 -4.03
N ILE A 30 15.61 3.90 -5.19
CA ILE A 30 14.18 4.18 -5.39
C ILE A 30 13.33 3.41 -4.38
N ALA A 31 13.62 2.11 -4.20
CA ALA A 31 12.91 1.28 -3.23
C ALA A 31 13.10 1.77 -1.79
N LEU A 32 14.32 2.13 -1.39
CA LEU A 32 14.61 2.71 -0.07
C LEU A 32 13.89 4.05 0.13
N GLY A 33 13.81 4.88 -0.90
CA GLY A 33 13.03 6.12 -0.89
C GLY A 33 11.55 5.85 -0.64
N ILE A 34 10.96 4.87 -1.35
CA ILE A 34 9.58 4.44 -1.15
C ILE A 34 9.35 3.93 0.28
N LEU A 35 10.21 3.03 0.79
CA LEU A 35 10.10 2.53 2.16
C LEU A 35 10.21 3.65 3.20
N SER A 36 11.15 4.58 3.00
CA SER A 36 11.33 5.73 3.89
C SER A 36 10.05 6.57 3.99
N LEU A 37 9.40 6.83 2.86
CA LEU A 37 8.11 7.53 2.83
C LEU A 37 7.00 6.78 3.58
N VAL A 38 6.95 5.45 3.46
CA VAL A 38 5.99 4.61 4.20
C VAL A 38 6.25 4.68 5.71
N ILE A 39 7.51 4.60 6.14
CA ILE A 39 7.90 4.63 7.56
C ILE A 39 7.60 5.98 8.21
N ILE A 40 7.89 7.10 7.53
CA ILE A 40 7.71 8.45 8.10
C ILE A 40 6.22 8.84 8.16
N ARG A 41 5.29 8.03 7.62
CA ARG A 41 3.83 8.26 7.64
C ARG A 41 3.42 9.64 7.06
N LEU A 42 4.28 10.27 6.27
CA LEU A 42 3.99 11.49 5.52
C LEU A 42 3.28 11.10 4.21
N PRO A 43 2.02 11.48 3.91
CA PRO A 43 0.95 12.11 4.68
C PRO A 43 -0.09 11.09 5.19
N LEU A 44 -0.58 11.32 6.42
CA LEU A 44 -1.40 10.41 7.23
C LEU A 44 -2.66 9.84 6.56
N LYS A 45 -3.26 10.56 5.59
CA LYS A 45 -4.47 10.12 4.87
C LYS A 45 -4.20 9.35 3.57
N ALA A 46 -3.11 9.66 2.86
CA ALA A 46 -2.79 9.00 1.60
C ALA A 46 -2.06 7.67 1.81
N VAL A 47 -1.19 7.60 2.83
CA VAL A 47 -0.49 6.36 3.20
C VAL A 47 -1.50 5.28 3.60
N LEU A 48 -2.51 5.59 4.42
CA LEU A 48 -3.44 4.57 4.92
C LEU A 48 -4.27 3.88 3.81
N GLN A 49 -4.53 4.56 2.69
CA GLN A 49 -5.29 3.98 1.56
C GLN A 49 -4.40 3.31 0.49
N TYR A 50 -3.16 3.76 0.34
CA TYR A 50 -2.23 3.30 -0.70
C TYR A 50 -1.03 2.50 -0.19
N GLU A 51 -0.95 2.19 1.11
CA GLU A 51 0.17 1.47 1.77
C GLU A 51 0.56 0.19 1.01
N TRP A 52 -0.44 -0.60 0.63
CA TRP A 52 -0.21 -1.84 -0.12
C TRP A 52 0.47 -1.63 -1.47
N ILE A 53 0.14 -0.54 -2.19
CA ILE A 53 0.72 -0.23 -3.49
C ILE A 53 2.21 0.15 -3.34
N PHE A 54 2.54 0.93 -2.32
CA PHE A 54 3.93 1.31 -2.03
C PHE A 54 4.79 0.11 -1.59
N ILE A 55 4.25 -0.78 -0.75
CA ILE A 55 4.97 -1.99 -0.33
C ILE A 55 5.16 -2.94 -1.51
N LYS A 56 4.14 -3.10 -2.38
CA LYS A 56 4.24 -3.92 -3.59
C LYS A 56 5.23 -3.35 -4.61
N SER A 57 5.23 -2.03 -4.83
CA SER A 57 6.17 -1.41 -5.76
C SER A 57 7.61 -1.54 -5.26
N ALA A 58 7.86 -1.31 -3.97
CA ALA A 58 9.17 -1.53 -3.38
C ALA A 58 9.62 -2.99 -3.48
N PHE A 59 8.73 -3.95 -3.25
CA PHE A 59 9.01 -5.38 -3.44
C PHE A 59 9.47 -5.67 -4.87
N ILE A 60 8.74 -5.16 -5.88
CA ILE A 60 9.08 -5.36 -7.30
C ILE A 60 10.45 -4.75 -7.61
N CYS A 61 10.72 -3.53 -7.15
CA CYS A 61 12.01 -2.86 -7.37
C CYS A 61 13.18 -3.64 -6.76
N ILE A 62 13.05 -4.14 -5.52
CA ILE A 62 14.10 -4.92 -4.85
C ILE A 62 14.27 -6.30 -5.51
N ALA A 63 13.18 -6.96 -5.92
CA ALA A 63 13.26 -8.23 -6.62
C ALA A 63 14.00 -8.10 -7.96
N ILE A 64 13.67 -7.08 -8.75
CA ILE A 64 14.36 -6.79 -10.02
C ILE A 64 15.83 -6.42 -9.77
N SER A 65 16.09 -5.60 -8.74
CA SER A 65 17.46 -5.23 -8.34
C SER A 65 18.30 -6.46 -7.98
N SER A 66 17.74 -7.41 -7.21
CA SER A 66 18.41 -8.66 -6.85
C SER A 66 18.80 -9.49 -8.08
N VAL A 67 17.90 -9.62 -9.06
CA VAL A 67 18.17 -10.34 -10.31
C VAL A 67 19.29 -9.68 -11.12
N PHE A 68 19.28 -8.35 -11.25
CA PHE A 68 20.35 -7.64 -11.96
C PHE A 68 21.68 -7.73 -11.22
N MET A 69 21.68 -7.66 -9.89
CA MET A 69 22.88 -7.81 -9.07
C MET A 69 23.47 -9.22 -9.24
N PHE A 70 22.62 -10.25 -9.27
CA PHE A 70 23.04 -11.63 -9.55
C PHE A 70 23.69 -11.76 -10.93
N LEU A 71 23.07 -11.21 -11.97
CA LEU A 71 23.63 -11.22 -13.33
C LEU A 71 24.99 -10.52 -13.39
N GLY A 72 25.13 -9.37 -12.72
CA GLY A 72 26.41 -8.67 -12.61
C GLY A 72 27.50 -9.51 -11.97
N VAL A 73 27.19 -10.19 -10.86
CA VAL A 73 28.11 -11.09 -10.14
C VAL A 73 28.52 -12.31 -10.98
N VAL A 74 27.58 -12.91 -11.70
CA VAL A 74 27.83 -14.09 -12.56
C VAL A 74 28.67 -13.72 -13.78
N ILE A 75 28.36 -12.61 -14.45
CA ILE A 75 29.13 -12.15 -15.61
C ILE A 75 30.55 -11.77 -15.19
N PHE A 76 30.70 -11.04 -14.08
CA PHE A 76 32.02 -10.70 -13.57
C PHE A 76 32.80 -11.95 -13.14
N GLY A 77 32.17 -12.85 -12.38
CA GLY A 77 32.81 -14.07 -11.89
C GLY A 77 33.27 -15.01 -13.01
N SER A 78 32.45 -15.17 -14.06
CA SER A 78 32.80 -16.01 -15.22
C SER A 78 33.88 -15.37 -16.12
N CYS A 79 33.87 -14.04 -16.27
CA CYS A 79 34.78 -13.34 -17.17
C CYS A 79 36.10 -12.89 -16.53
N ALA A 80 36.19 -12.81 -15.20
CA ALA A 80 37.34 -12.25 -14.47
C ALA A 80 38.67 -12.97 -14.71
N TYR A 81 38.63 -14.25 -15.07
CA TYR A 81 39.83 -15.08 -15.28
C TYR A 81 40.18 -15.32 -16.76
N ARG A 82 39.49 -14.64 -17.69
CA ARG A 82 39.77 -14.82 -19.12
C ARG A 82 41.13 -14.23 -19.50
N ARG A 83 41.95 -15.05 -20.17
CA ARG A 83 43.26 -14.67 -20.73
C ARG A 83 43.18 -13.61 -21.84
N ASP A 84 42.02 -13.50 -22.48
CA ASP A 84 41.84 -12.64 -23.66
C ASP A 84 41.85 -11.14 -23.31
N TRP A 85 41.61 -10.80 -22.05
CA TRP A 85 41.61 -9.42 -21.57
C TRP A 85 42.75 -9.12 -20.59
N LEU A 86 43.25 -10.10 -19.85
CA LEU A 86 44.35 -9.92 -18.91
C LEU A 86 45.58 -10.75 -19.31
N MET A 87 46.72 -10.08 -19.52
CA MET A 87 47.98 -10.73 -19.92
C MET A 87 48.52 -11.72 -18.86
N TYR A 88 48.23 -11.48 -17.57
CA TYR A 88 48.64 -12.33 -16.44
C TYR A 88 47.48 -12.63 -15.46
N PRO A 89 46.54 -13.52 -15.81
CA PRO A 89 45.34 -13.81 -15.01
C PRO A 89 45.63 -14.39 -13.62
N LYS A 90 46.82 -14.98 -13.41
CA LYS A 90 47.21 -15.55 -12.11
C LYS A 90 47.42 -14.51 -11.00
N PHE A 91 47.69 -13.25 -11.34
CA PHE A 91 47.82 -12.17 -10.37
C PHE A 91 46.49 -11.43 -10.11
N ASN A 92 45.40 -11.83 -10.77
CA ASN A 92 44.09 -11.21 -10.59
C ASN A 92 43.32 -11.87 -9.44
N VAL A 93 43.67 -11.52 -8.22
CA VAL A 93 42.92 -11.89 -7.02
C VAL A 93 41.67 -11.02 -6.92
N LEU A 94 40.50 -11.66 -6.80
CA LEU A 94 39.26 -10.93 -6.60
C LEU A 94 39.35 -10.13 -5.31
N SER A 95 39.12 -8.83 -5.44
CA SER A 95 39.13 -7.93 -4.31
C SER A 95 37.89 -8.14 -3.42
N TRP A 96 37.97 -7.62 -2.19
CA TRP A 96 36.87 -7.60 -1.25
C TRP A 96 35.56 -7.03 -1.81
N SER A 97 35.63 -6.08 -2.74
CA SER A 97 34.45 -5.51 -3.40
C SER A 97 33.60 -6.55 -4.13
N TYR A 98 34.23 -7.59 -4.71
CA TYR A 98 33.46 -8.68 -5.31
C TYR A 98 32.73 -9.50 -4.25
N ALA A 99 33.40 -9.85 -3.15
CA ALA A 99 32.76 -10.54 -2.03
C ALA A 99 31.56 -9.74 -1.49
N LEU A 100 31.71 -8.41 -1.36
CA LEU A 100 30.62 -7.52 -0.97
C LEU A 100 29.47 -7.52 -2.00
N ALA A 101 29.76 -7.63 -3.29
CA ALA A 101 28.72 -7.74 -4.32
C ALA A 101 27.92 -9.06 -4.20
N VAL A 102 28.59 -10.18 -3.90
CA VAL A 102 27.90 -11.47 -3.64
C VAL A 102 27.00 -11.37 -2.40
N VAL A 103 27.52 -10.80 -1.31
CA VAL A 103 26.75 -10.58 -0.08
C VAL A 103 25.56 -9.66 -0.33
N SER A 104 25.75 -8.58 -1.11
CA SER A 104 24.69 -7.63 -1.46
C SER A 104 23.52 -8.31 -2.19
N PHE A 105 23.80 -9.14 -3.19
CA PHE A 105 22.76 -9.92 -3.87
C PHE A 105 21.96 -10.81 -2.89
N MET A 106 22.64 -11.48 -1.96
CA MET A 106 21.99 -12.33 -0.95
C MET A 106 21.09 -11.52 -0.02
N VAL A 107 21.58 -10.37 0.47
CA VAL A 107 20.81 -9.47 1.33
C VAL A 107 19.61 -8.88 0.59
N LEU A 108 19.78 -8.48 -0.67
CA LEU A 108 18.67 -8.02 -1.53
C LEU A 108 17.63 -9.11 -1.75
N GLY A 109 18.07 -10.36 -1.94
CA GLY A 109 17.17 -11.52 -2.05
C GLY A 109 16.36 -11.77 -0.77
N LEU A 110 17.02 -11.73 0.40
CA LEU A 110 16.33 -11.85 1.69
C LEU A 110 15.37 -10.69 1.93
N ALA A 111 15.77 -9.46 1.59
CA ALA A 111 14.91 -8.28 1.67
C ALA A 111 13.67 -8.44 0.78
N ALA A 112 13.83 -8.96 -0.45
CA ALA A 112 12.70 -9.25 -1.33
C ALA A 112 11.72 -10.26 -0.70
N LEU A 113 12.23 -11.32 -0.04
CA LEU A 113 11.38 -12.30 0.63
C LEU A 113 10.62 -11.72 1.82
N VAL A 114 11.27 -10.88 2.63
CA VAL A 114 10.62 -10.18 3.75
C VAL A 114 9.55 -9.23 3.22
N LEU A 115 9.89 -8.38 2.25
CA LEU A 115 8.92 -7.47 1.61
C LEU A 115 7.78 -8.24 0.94
N HIS A 116 8.03 -9.43 0.40
CA HIS A 116 6.97 -10.27 -0.16
C HIS A 116 5.95 -10.64 0.92
N ARG A 117 6.40 -11.06 2.10
CA ARG A 117 5.53 -11.38 3.24
C ARG A 117 4.76 -10.16 3.71
N GLU A 118 5.44 -9.03 3.90
CA GLU A 118 4.81 -7.75 4.27
C GLU A 118 3.72 -7.35 3.25
N SER A 119 4.02 -7.52 1.96
CA SER A 119 3.09 -7.17 0.89
C SER A 119 1.85 -8.08 0.84
N LYS A 120 1.94 -9.31 1.36
CA LYS A 120 0.79 -10.22 1.53
C LYS A 120 -0.02 -9.83 2.77
N ASN A 121 0.65 -9.62 3.89
CA ASN A 121 0.02 -9.18 5.13
C ASN A 121 -0.77 -7.87 4.93
N ALA A 122 -0.17 -6.88 4.27
CA ALA A 122 -0.81 -5.62 3.91
C ALA A 122 -2.03 -5.78 2.97
N TYR A 123 -2.08 -6.86 2.18
CA TYR A 123 -3.24 -7.17 1.35
C TYR A 123 -4.39 -7.75 2.18
N GLU A 124 -4.07 -8.68 3.08
CA GLU A 124 -5.02 -9.40 3.94
C GLU A 124 -5.72 -8.44 4.91
N ILE A 125 -4.97 -7.57 5.60
CA ILE A 125 -5.51 -6.56 6.52
C ILE A 125 -6.55 -5.67 5.82
N ARG A 126 -6.33 -5.33 4.54
CA ARG A 126 -7.27 -4.53 3.75
C ARG A 126 -8.54 -5.33 3.40
N GLY A 127 -8.39 -6.62 3.12
CA GLY A 127 -9.52 -7.52 2.88
C GLY A 127 -10.41 -7.62 4.11
N GLU A 128 -9.80 -7.78 5.28
CA GLU A 128 -10.51 -7.82 6.57
C GLU A 128 -11.21 -6.49 6.87
N ALA A 129 -10.53 -5.35 6.69
CA ALA A 129 -11.13 -4.03 6.89
C ALA A 129 -12.38 -3.81 6.01
N LYS A 130 -12.36 -4.25 4.74
CA LYS A 130 -13.52 -4.18 3.85
C LYS A 130 -14.64 -5.13 4.27
N ASN A 131 -14.30 -6.35 4.68
CA ASN A 131 -15.27 -7.32 5.16
C ASN A 131 -15.98 -6.81 6.42
N LEU A 132 -15.24 -6.25 7.37
CA LEU A 132 -15.80 -5.64 8.59
C LEU A 132 -16.73 -4.47 8.30
N VAL A 133 -16.36 -3.56 7.38
CA VAL A 133 -17.27 -2.46 6.95
C VAL A 133 -18.54 -3.02 6.31
N MET A 134 -18.42 -4.04 5.46
CA MET A 134 -19.59 -4.70 4.86
C MET A 134 -20.49 -5.35 5.91
N GLN A 135 -19.91 -5.94 6.96
CA GLN A 135 -20.69 -6.49 8.09
C GLN A 135 -21.38 -5.40 8.91
N MET A 136 -20.74 -4.24 9.13
CA MET A 136 -21.38 -3.09 9.81
C MET A 136 -22.60 -2.57 9.03
N GLU A 137 -22.47 -2.40 7.71
CA GLU A 137 -23.57 -1.95 6.83
C GLU A 137 -24.71 -2.99 6.73
N MET A 138 -24.37 -4.29 6.70
CA MET A 138 -25.37 -5.37 6.63
C MET A 138 -26.08 -5.60 7.98
N GLN A 139 -25.43 -5.27 9.11
CA GLN A 139 -25.99 -5.25 10.47
C GLN A 139 -26.88 -4.02 10.73
N GLU A 140 -27.18 -3.19 9.73
CA GLU A 140 -28.32 -2.27 9.76
C GLU A 140 -29.61 -2.88 9.15
N PRO A 141 -30.20 -4.00 9.64
CA PRO A 141 -31.61 -4.25 9.39
C PRO A 141 -32.42 -3.28 10.26
N GLY A 142 -32.60 -2.05 9.76
CA GLY A 142 -33.72 -1.21 10.17
C GLY A 142 -33.56 -0.36 11.43
N PHE A 143 -32.50 0.43 11.57
CA PHE A 143 -32.67 1.74 12.22
C PHE A 143 -33.32 2.72 11.22
N GLN A 144 -34.56 2.41 10.85
CA GLN A 144 -35.52 3.45 10.51
C GLN A 144 -35.51 4.41 11.70
N HIS A 145 -34.75 5.50 11.62
CA HIS A 145 -34.87 6.59 12.56
C HIS A 145 -36.36 6.92 12.62
N SER A 146 -36.92 6.82 13.82
CA SER A 146 -38.34 6.79 14.12
C SER A 146 -39.08 8.04 13.62
N ARG A 147 -39.27 8.17 12.30
CA ARG A 147 -40.18 9.13 11.66
C ARG A 147 -41.63 8.67 11.75
N HIS A 148 -41.86 7.48 12.30
CA HIS A 148 -43.19 6.96 12.61
C HIS A 148 -43.66 7.25 14.04
N HIS A 149 -42.78 7.47 15.04
CA HIS A 149 -43.25 7.94 16.35
C HIS A 149 -43.76 9.37 16.31
N HIS A 150 -43.20 10.24 15.45
CA HIS A 150 -43.73 11.59 15.29
C HIS A 150 -45.04 11.60 14.49
N LYS A 151 -45.20 10.71 13.50
CA LYS A 151 -46.45 10.59 12.74
C LYS A 151 -47.59 9.96 13.53
N MET A 152 -47.33 8.95 14.38
CA MET A 152 -48.38 8.35 15.21
C MET A 152 -48.84 9.27 16.34
N ILE A 153 -47.94 10.09 16.92
CA ILE A 153 -48.35 11.13 17.90
C ILE A 153 -49.17 12.23 17.20
N MET A 154 -48.81 12.60 15.96
CA MET A 154 -49.50 13.64 15.22
C MET A 154 -50.85 13.18 14.63
N GLU A 155 -50.97 11.92 14.19
CA GLU A 155 -52.25 11.34 13.73
C GLU A 155 -53.19 10.99 14.90
N SER A 156 -52.68 10.60 16.07
CA SER A 156 -53.52 10.42 17.25
C SER A 156 -54.03 11.76 17.81
N CYS A 157 -53.23 12.84 17.71
CA CYS A 157 -53.67 14.19 18.10
C CYS A 157 -54.61 14.83 17.05
N CYS A 158 -54.47 14.46 15.77
CA CYS A 158 -55.36 14.94 14.70
C CYS A 158 -56.69 14.15 14.63
N SER A 159 -56.68 12.84 14.91
CA SER A 159 -57.89 12.01 14.90
C SER A 159 -58.71 12.14 16.21
N THR A 160 -58.08 12.49 17.33
CA THR A 160 -58.78 12.86 18.58
C THR A 160 -59.07 14.37 18.68
N GLY A 161 -58.90 15.11 17.58
CA GLY A 161 -59.15 16.56 17.49
C GLY A 161 -60.36 16.94 16.63
N PHE A 162 -61.04 15.97 16.01
CA PHE A 162 -62.15 16.23 15.07
C PHE A 162 -63.43 15.45 15.44
N GLY A 163 -63.67 15.25 16.73
CA GLY A 163 -64.88 14.60 17.25
C GLY A 163 -65.45 15.18 18.55
N ALA A 164 -64.83 16.22 19.12
CA ALA A 164 -65.20 16.75 20.44
C ALA A 164 -65.60 18.24 20.41
N ILE A 165 -66.09 18.76 19.28
CA ILE A 165 -66.57 20.16 19.19
C ILE A 165 -68.07 20.29 18.93
N ASP A 166 -68.78 19.21 18.58
CA ASP A 166 -70.24 19.26 18.33
C ASP A 166 -71.10 18.76 19.51
N GLY A 167 -70.50 18.20 20.56
CA GLY A 167 -71.24 17.72 21.75
C GLY A 167 -71.28 18.67 22.94
N LEU A 168 -70.40 19.68 22.99
CA LEU A 168 -70.19 20.53 24.17
C LEU A 168 -70.69 21.96 23.99
N LYS A 169 -71.72 22.16 23.16
CA LYS A 169 -72.42 23.45 23.01
C LYS A 169 -73.93 23.34 23.25
N ILE A 170 -74.39 22.25 23.88
CA ILE A 170 -75.81 22.07 24.26
C ILE A 170 -75.97 21.92 25.79
N HIS A 171 -74.91 21.63 26.55
CA HIS A 171 -75.03 21.37 27.99
C HIS A 171 -74.63 22.52 28.94
N ILE A 172 -74.19 23.68 28.43
CA ILE A 172 -73.90 24.90 29.23
C ILE A 172 -74.84 26.06 28.85
N SER A 173 -76.10 25.77 28.53
CA SER A 173 -77.16 26.79 28.40
C SER A 173 -78.46 26.38 29.11
N LYS A 174 -78.37 25.47 30.08
CA LYS A 174 -79.53 25.00 30.85
C LYS A 174 -79.35 24.99 32.37
N ASN A 175 -78.29 25.61 32.89
CA ASN A 175 -78.01 25.67 34.33
C ASN A 175 -77.65 27.08 34.81
N GLN A 176 -78.26 28.11 34.21
CA GLN A 176 -78.23 29.48 34.73
C GLN A 176 -79.63 30.08 34.72
N GLY A 177 -80.56 29.38 35.39
CA GLY A 177 -81.94 29.81 35.47
C GLY A 177 -82.82 28.88 36.32
N GLU A 178 -82.36 28.47 37.50
CA GLU A 178 -83.20 27.95 38.61
C GLU A 178 -82.35 27.86 39.89
N LEU A 179 -82.28 28.94 40.66
CA LEU A 179 -82.74 29.01 42.06
C LEU A 179 -82.18 30.28 42.73
N SER A 180 -83.11 31.21 42.92
CA SER A 180 -83.15 32.31 43.91
C SER A 180 -82.27 33.53 43.74
#